data_AF-A0A358AA78-F1
#
_entry.id   AF-A0A358AA78-F1
#
_cell.length_a   1.000
_cell.length_b   1.000
_cell.length_c   1.000
_cell.angle_alpha   90.00
_cell.angle_beta   90.00
_cell.angle_gamma   90.00
#
_symmetry.space_group_name_H-M   'P 1'
#
loop_
_entity.id
_entity.type
_entity.pdbx_description
1 polymer ?
#
loop_
_entity_poly.entity_id
_entity_poly.type
_entity_poly.pdbx_seq_one_letter_code
_entity_poly.pdbx_strand_id
1 'polypeptide(L)' 'MKEFFAHSVEGKPKSEWQGLEEHLRNVAELAKKFGDEFGSGDWAYLVGLRFADRFCNYKIKEEWCI' A
#
# COMPACT_ATOMS: atom_id res chain seq x y z
N MET A 1 8.24 13.38 12.31
CA MET A 1 7.73 12.82 11.04
C MET A 1 6.40 12.15 11.36
N LYS A 2 5.35 12.31 10.54
CA LYS A 2 4.06 11.63 10.81
C LYS A 2 4.15 10.20 10.25
N GLU A 3 3.87 9.20 11.08
CA GLU A 3 3.77 7.81 10.64
C GLU A 3 2.36 7.54 10.13
N PHE A 4 2.27 7.05 8.90
CA PHE A 4 1.02 6.62 8.29
C PHE A 4 1.05 5.11 8.14
N PHE A 5 -0.08 4.45 8.38
CA PHE A 5 -0.21 3.00 8.32
C PHE A 5 -1.30 2.65 7.31
N ALA A 6 -1.03 1.66 6.46
CA ALA A 6 -2.02 1.14 5.53
C ALA A 6 -2.91 0.09 6.20
N HIS A 7 -2.32 -0.79 7.02
CA HIS A 7 -3.03 -1.85 7.73
C HIS A 7 -2.72 -1.80 9.23
N SER A 8 -3.75 -2.03 10.05
CA SER A 8 -3.63 -2.27 11.48
C SER A 8 -4.09 -3.68 11.81
N VAL A 9 -3.44 -4.32 12.77
CA VAL A 9 -3.89 -5.62 13.30
C VAL A 9 -4.51 -5.39 14.67
N GLU A 10 -5.75 -5.83 14.85
CA GLU A 10 -6.48 -5.69 16.11
C GLU A 10 -5.74 -6.41 17.24
N GLY A 11 -5.62 -5.76 18.40
CA GLY A 11 -4.92 -6.30 19.57
C GLY A 11 -3.39 -6.34 19.45
N LYS A 12 -2.79 -5.88 18.35
CA LYS A 12 -1.33 -5.82 18.17
C LYS A 12 -0.75 -4.41 18.28
N PRO A 13 0.49 -4.27 18.77
CA PRO A 13 1.16 -2.97 18.83
C PRO A 13 1.40 -2.39 17.43
N LYS A 14 1.51 -1.06 17.34
CA LYS A 14 1.78 -0.34 16.08
C LYS A 14 3.06 -0.79 15.37
N SER A 15 4.00 -1.39 16.08
CA SER A 15 5.21 -1.99 15.49
C SER A 15 4.93 -3.19 14.58
N GLU A 16 3.75 -3.80 14.71
CA GLU A 16 3.28 -4.88 13.83
C GLU A 16 2.35 -4.36 12.71
N TRP A 17 2.07 -3.06 12.68
CA TRP A 17 1.23 -2.47 11.64
C TRP A 17 2.06 -2.19 10.40
N GLN A 18 1.45 -2.36 9.24
CA GLN A 18 2.15 -2.11 7.98
C GLN A 18 2.19 -0.60 7.70
N GLY A 19 3.40 -0.06 7.60
CA GLY A 19 3.61 1.34 7.23
C GLY A 19 3.08 1.63 5.83
N LEU A 20 2.51 2.81 5.62
CA LEU A 20 1.94 3.22 4.33
C LEU A 20 2.99 3.19 3.22
N GLU A 21 4.20 3.71 3.48
CA GLU A 21 5.27 3.68 2.48
C GLU A 21 5.65 2.25 2.08
N GLU A 22 5.76 1.36 3.06
CA GLU A 22 6.05 -0.06 2.83
C GLU A 22 4.95 -0.71 2.00
N HIS A 23 3.69 -0.46 2.36
CA HIS A 23 2.53 -0.96 1.61
C HIS A 23 2.53 -0.46 0.16
N LEU A 24 2.74 0.84 -0.07
CA LEU A 24 2.78 1.45 -1.40
C LEU A 24 3.87 0.82 -2.27
N ARG A 25 5.06 0.60 -1.69
CA ARG A 25 6.17 -0.07 -2.39
C ARG A 25 5.83 -1.52 -2.73
N ASN A 26 5.25 -2.27 -1.79
CA ASN A 26 4.86 -3.66 -2.01
C ASN A 26 3.80 -3.80 -3.13
N VAL A 27 2.81 -2.91 -3.16
CA VAL A 27 1.79 -2.86 -4.23
C VAL A 27 2.42 -2.52 -5.58
N ALA A 28 3.32 -1.54 -5.62
CA ALA A 28 4.01 -1.15 -6.85
C ALA A 28 4.88 -2.29 -7.42
N GLU A 29 5.61 -3.01 -6.56
CA GLU A 29 6.42 -4.18 -6.94
C GLU A 29 5.54 -5.33 -7.46
N LEU A 30 4.39 -5.57 -6.82
CA LEU A 30 3.44 -6.58 -7.28
C LEU A 30 2.85 -6.21 -8.65
N ALA A 31 2.45 -4.94 -8.83
CA ALA A 31 1.94 -4.43 -10.10
C ALA A 31 3.01 -4.54 -11.20
N LYS A 32 4.27 -4.23 -10.90
CA LYS A 32 5.39 -4.40 -11.82
C LYS A 32 5.50 -5.84 -12.31
N LYS A 33 5.46 -6.82 -11.41
CA LYS A 33 5.54 -8.25 -11.77
C LYS A 33 4.45 -8.67 -12.74
N PHE A 34 3.23 -8.18 -12.55
CA PHE A 34 2.14 -8.41 -13.51
C PHE A 34 2.36 -7.67 -14.83
N GLY A 35 2.85 -6.43 -14.79
CA GLY A 35 3.13 -5.63 -15.98
C GLY A 35 4.33 -6.12 -16.81
N ASP A 36 5.32 -6.76 -16.17
CA ASP A 36 6.52 -7.29 -16.82
C ASP A 36 6.16 -8.35 -17.87
N GLU A 37 5.11 -9.16 -17.64
CA GLU A 37 4.59 -10.15 -18.60
C GLU A 37 4.10 -9.50 -19.92
N PHE A 38 3.70 -8.22 -19.86
CA PHE A 38 3.21 -7.44 -21.00
C PHE A 38 4.22 -6.36 -21.45
N GLY A 39 5.46 -6.39 -20.96
CA GLY A 39 6.48 -5.37 -21.26
C GLY A 39 6.14 -3.97 -20.72
N SER A 40 5.23 -3.86 -19.75
CA SER A 40 4.70 -2.62 -19.19
C SER A 40 4.98 -2.48 -17.68
N GLY A 41 5.97 -3.20 -17.15
CA GLY A 41 6.27 -3.28 -15.71
C GLY A 41 6.50 -1.92 -15.04
N ASP A 42 7.29 -1.04 -15.65
CA ASP A 42 7.60 0.28 -15.08
C ASP A 42 6.36 1.18 -15.01
N TRP A 43 5.50 1.10 -16.03
CA TRP A 43 4.21 1.80 -16.01
C TRP A 43 3.29 1.24 -14.92
N ALA A 44 3.24 -0.08 -14.78
CA ALA A 44 2.46 -0.74 -13.74
C ALA A 44 2.97 -0.40 -12.33
N TYR A 45 4.29 -0.29 -12.14
CA TYR A 45 4.91 0.16 -10.90
C TYR A 45 4.47 1.58 -10.53
N LEU A 46 4.57 2.52 -11.47
CA LEU A 46 4.19 3.93 -11.26
C LEU A 46 2.70 4.07 -10.94
N VAL A 47 1.84 3.29 -11.60
CA VAL A 47 0.41 3.23 -11.32
C VAL A 47 0.17 2.65 -9.94
N GLY A 48 0.81 1.54 -9.57
CA GLY A 48 0.69 0.91 -8.26
C GLY A 48 1.13 1.82 -7.10
N LEU A 49 2.22 2.56 -7.29
CA LEU A 49 2.71 3.53 -6.30
C LEU A 49 1.74 4.70 -6.08
N ARG A 50 1.05 5.14 -7.14
CA ARG A 50 0.12 6.29 -7.09
C ARG A 50 -1.31 5.93 -6.71
N PHE A 51 -1.82 4.77 -7.10
CA PHE A 51 -3.25 4.44 -6.89
C PHE A 51 -3.57 4.07 -5.44
N ALA A 52 -2.62 3.53 -4.66
CA ALA A 52 -2.86 3.21 -3.27
C ALA A 52 -2.89 4.45 -2.33
N ASP A 53 -2.44 5.63 -2.79
CA ASP A 53 -2.56 6.90 -2.05
C ASP A 53 -4.04 7.33 -1.83
N ARG A 54 -4.95 6.98 -2.77
CA ARG A 54 -6.37 7.36 -2.66
C ARG A 54 -7.15 6.61 -1.57
N PHE A 55 -6.65 5.48 -1.08
CA PHE A 55 -7.35 4.70 -0.05
C PHE A 55 -7.02 5.17 1.37
N CYS A 56 -5.90 5.87 1.58
CA CYS A 56 -5.46 6.24 2.93
C CYS A 56 -6.22 7.43 3.57
N ASN A 57 -7.05 8.14 2.80
CA ASN A 57 -7.85 9.27 3.30
C ASN A 57 -9.30 8.92 3.67
N TYR A 58 -9.75 7.69 3.44
CA TYR A 58 -11.08 7.24 3.86
C TYR A 58 -10.96 6.27 5.03
N LYS A 59 -11.13 6.82 6.24
CA LYS A 59 -11.28 6.14 7.53
C LYS A 59 -10.03 5.51 8.17
N ILE A 60 -9.18 6.37 8.76
CA ILE A 60 -8.62 6.08 10.09
C ILE A 60 -9.69 6.40 11.14
N LYS A 61 -10.82 5.70 11.08
CA LYS A 61 -11.82 5.60 12.14
C LYS A 61 -12.54 4.28 11.89
N GLU A 62 -11.96 3.25 12.48
CA GLU A 62 -12.55 1.96 12.75
C GLU A 62 -12.88 1.15 11.48
N GLU A 63 -12.18 0.03 11.36
CA GLU A 63 -12.57 -1.15 10.56
C GLU A 63 -12.22 -1.13 9.06
N TRP A 64 -11.12 -1.86 8.78
CA TRP A 64 -10.79 -2.61 7.55
C TRP A 64 -10.42 -1.86 6.26
N CYS A 65 -9.18 -2.07 5.81
CA CYS A 65 -8.88 -2.38 4.42
C CYS A 65 -8.35 -3.83 4.39
N ILE A 66 -9.18 -4.76 3.91
CA ILE A 66 -8.73 -6.01 3.28
C ILE A 66 -8.79 -5.75 1.77
#